data_AF-A0A1C3J823-F1
#
_entry.id   AF-A0A1C3J823-F1
#
_cell.length_a   1.000
_cell.length_b   1.000
_cell.length_c   1.000
_cell.angle_alpha   90.00
_cell.angle_beta   90.00
_cell.angle_gamma   90.00
#
_symmetry.space_group_name_H-M   'P 1'
#
loop_
_entity.id
_entity.type
_entity.pdbx_description
1 polymer ?
#
loop_
_entity_poly.entity_id
_entity_poly.type
_entity_poly.pdbx_seq_one_letter_code
_entity_poly.pdbx_strand_id
1 'polypeptide(L)'
;MNLFKIAPLVAALATIGAQASEEPIRNNLNSQPNVIVIFTDDQGWGDVGYHGFDDIHTPNIDKLAAGGVHFPQAYVTASVCGPSRSGLMTGVNQQRFGVYGNFENNHIPRSQPLVMEMMKDIGYTTGVVGKWHMGEPTGRPN
;
A
#
# COMPACT_ATOMS: atom_id res chain seq x y z
N MET A 1 27.17 -31.02 -70.11
CA MET A 1 27.82 -29.79 -69.60
C MET A 1 27.00 -29.33 -68.41
N ASN A 2 27.62 -29.29 -67.23
CA ASN A 2 26.99 -28.87 -65.97
C ASN A 2 26.21 -27.56 -66.13
N LEU A 3 25.17 -27.33 -65.33
CA LEU A 3 25.03 -26.11 -64.54
C LEU A 3 23.81 -26.21 -63.58
N PHE A 4 24.13 -26.16 -62.28
CA PHE A 4 23.35 -25.72 -61.10
C PHE A 4 21.95 -26.29 -60.81
N LYS A 5 21.92 -27.20 -59.83
CA LYS A 5 20.78 -27.45 -58.95
C LYS A 5 20.69 -26.33 -57.92
N ILE A 6 19.55 -25.65 -57.83
CA ILE A 6 19.22 -24.75 -56.70
C ILE A 6 18.02 -25.40 -56.00
N ALA A 7 18.28 -25.99 -54.84
CA ALA A 7 17.23 -26.47 -53.95
C ALA A 7 16.72 -25.29 -53.09
N PRO A 8 15.40 -25.12 -52.90
CA PRO A 8 14.91 -24.15 -51.94
C PRO A 8 15.09 -24.72 -50.53
N LEU A 9 15.90 -24.04 -49.72
CA LEU A 9 16.04 -24.28 -48.30
C LEU A 9 14.75 -23.80 -47.60
N VAL A 10 13.81 -24.71 -47.37
CA VAL A 10 12.64 -24.43 -46.53
C VAL A 10 13.10 -24.49 -45.08
N ALA A 11 13.30 -23.31 -44.48
CA ALA A 11 13.54 -23.19 -43.05
C ALA A 11 12.23 -23.47 -42.29
N ALA A 12 12.14 -24.65 -41.68
CA ALA A 12 11.07 -24.95 -40.72
C ALA A 12 11.34 -24.17 -39.43
N LEU A 13 10.61 -23.07 -39.22
CA LEU A 13 10.51 -22.42 -37.91
C LEU A 13 9.71 -23.35 -36.99
N ALA A 14 10.42 -24.13 -36.17
CA ALA A 14 9.81 -24.78 -35.02
C ALA A 14 9.50 -23.70 -33.98
N THR A 15 8.25 -23.27 -33.91
CA THR A 15 7.76 -22.45 -32.78
C THR A 15 7.82 -23.32 -31.52
N ILE A 16 8.83 -23.09 -30.69
CA ILE A 16 8.85 -23.58 -29.31
C ILE A 16 7.75 -22.82 -28.59
N GLY A 17 6.56 -23.42 -28.51
CA GLY A 17 5.51 -22.97 -27.60
C GLY A 17 6.01 -23.16 -26.18
N ALA A 18 6.52 -22.09 -25.57
CA ALA A 18 6.69 -22.03 -24.13
C ALA A 18 5.29 -22.04 -23.52
N GLN A 19 4.79 -23.23 -23.21
CA GLN A 19 3.61 -23.41 -22.39
C GLN A 19 4.00 -22.98 -20.97
N ALA A 20 3.85 -21.69 -20.67
CA ALA A 20 3.85 -21.23 -19.30
C ALA A 20 2.68 -21.94 -18.62
N SER A 21 2.98 -22.89 -17.74
CA SER A 21 1.98 -23.46 -16.85
C SER A 21 1.52 -22.33 -15.93
N GLU A 22 0.36 -21.76 -16.22
CA GLU A 22 -0.39 -20.97 -15.24
C GLU A 22 -0.76 -21.92 -14.10
N GLU A 23 0.11 -22.00 -13.08
CA GLU A 23 -0.28 -22.56 -11.80
C GLU A 23 -1.51 -21.77 -11.33
N PRO A 24 -2.66 -22.42 -11.10
CA PRO A 24 -3.84 -21.71 -10.67
C PRO A 24 -3.51 -21.05 -9.34
N ILE A 25 -3.51 -19.71 -9.32
CA ILE A 25 -3.50 -18.96 -8.07
C ILE A 25 -4.64 -19.57 -7.25
N ARG A 26 -4.30 -20.29 -6.17
CA ARG A 26 -5.27 -20.89 -5.25
C ARG A 26 -5.98 -19.75 -4.55
N ASN A 27 -6.95 -19.19 -5.24
CA ASN A 27 -7.85 -18.16 -4.78
C ASN A 27 -8.83 -18.85 -3.83
N ASN A 28 -8.38 -19.04 -2.59
CA ASN A 28 -9.27 -19.30 -1.47
C ASN A 28 -10.01 -17.98 -1.13
N LEU A 29 -10.79 -17.47 -2.09
CA LEU A 29 -11.47 -16.18 -2.06
C LEU A 29 -12.69 -16.15 -1.12
N ASN A 30 -12.87 -17.18 -0.30
CA ASN A 30 -13.97 -17.27 0.66
C ASN A 30 -13.57 -16.90 2.09
N SER A 31 -12.29 -16.58 2.37
CA SER A 31 -11.89 -16.03 3.66
C SER A 31 -11.59 -14.54 3.51
N GLN A 32 -12.42 -13.71 4.13
CA GLN A 32 -12.16 -12.28 4.31
C GLN A 32 -10.74 -12.08 4.90
N PRO A 33 -9.79 -11.47 4.17
CA PRO A 33 -8.40 -11.40 4.60
C PRO A 33 -8.24 -10.41 5.74
N ASN A 34 -7.37 -10.69 6.71
CA ASN A 34 -7.00 -9.69 7.71
C ASN A 34 -6.23 -8.54 7.05
N VAL A 35 -6.59 -7.31 7.37
CA VAL A 35 -5.91 -6.10 6.87
C VAL A 35 -5.18 -5.47 8.05
N ILE A 36 -3.86 -5.31 7.94
CA ILE A 36 -3.02 -4.70 8.97
C ILE A 36 -2.35 -3.47 8.36
N VAL A 37 -2.56 -2.31 8.98
CA VAL A 37 -1.90 -1.06 8.61
C VAL A 37 -0.85 -0.75 9.68
N ILE A 38 0.42 -0.80 9.29
CA ILE A 38 1.54 -0.37 10.13
C ILE A 38 1.88 1.06 9.72
N PHE A 39 1.74 2.00 10.65
CA PHE A 39 1.95 3.43 10.38
C PHE A 39 2.94 4.03 11.37
N THR A 40 4.09 4.43 10.87
CA THR A 40 5.17 5.08 11.64
C THR A 40 4.93 6.58 11.75
N ASP A 41 5.59 7.21 12.72
CA ASP A 41 5.48 8.64 13.02
C ASP A 41 6.84 9.28 12.75
N ASP A 42 6.87 10.33 11.94
CA ASP A 42 8.08 11.08 11.54
C ASP A 42 9.21 10.24 10.92
N GLN A 43 8.89 9.10 10.30
CA GLN A 43 9.87 8.31 9.55
C GLN A 43 10.23 9.03 8.24
N GLY A 44 11.51 9.37 8.10
CA GLY A 44 12.08 9.94 6.89
C GLY A 44 12.14 8.92 5.75
N TRP A 45 12.16 9.42 4.52
CA TRP A 45 12.31 8.57 3.34
C TRP A 45 13.64 7.78 3.37
N GLY A 46 14.72 8.37 3.90
CA GLY A 46 16.02 7.68 4.00
C GLY A 46 16.12 6.64 5.11
N ASP A 47 15.14 6.53 6.01
CA ASP A 47 15.29 5.76 7.27
C ASP A 47 15.09 4.24 7.10
N VAL A 48 15.22 3.71 5.88
CA VAL A 48 14.97 2.31 5.54
C VAL A 48 15.97 1.78 4.53
N GLY A 49 16.43 0.56 4.78
CA GLY A 49 17.43 -0.12 3.95
C GLY A 49 17.00 -0.32 2.50
N TYR A 50 15.71 -0.61 2.26
CA TYR A 50 15.18 -0.81 0.91
C TYR A 50 15.19 0.44 0.01
N HIS A 51 15.52 1.63 0.54
CA HIS A 51 15.78 2.84 -0.26
C HIS A 51 17.27 3.04 -0.59
N GLY A 52 18.16 2.12 -0.19
CA GLY A 52 19.58 2.13 -0.53
C GLY A 52 20.48 2.85 0.47
N PHE A 53 19.97 3.19 1.65
CA PHE A 53 20.76 3.73 2.77
C PHE A 53 21.16 2.59 3.73
N ASP A 54 22.37 2.64 4.28
CA ASP A 54 22.94 1.57 5.12
C ASP A 54 23.29 2.02 6.55
N ASP A 55 22.95 3.26 6.91
CA ASP A 55 23.14 3.84 8.23
C ASP A 55 22.15 3.29 9.27
N ILE A 56 20.95 2.87 8.84
CA ILE A 56 19.89 2.31 9.69
C ILE A 56 19.56 0.87 9.27
N HIS A 57 19.66 -0.07 10.20
CA HIS A 57 19.40 -1.49 9.94
C HIS A 57 17.92 -1.86 10.13
N THR A 58 17.18 -2.08 9.03
CA THR A 58 15.72 -2.36 9.04
C THR A 58 15.32 -3.72 8.43
N PRO A 59 15.95 -4.85 8.82
CA PRO A 59 15.83 -6.13 8.08
C PRO A 59 14.40 -6.67 7.96
N ASN A 60 13.55 -6.41 8.96
CA ASN A 60 12.14 -6.83 8.92
C ASN A 60 11.30 -5.99 7.95
N ILE A 61 11.56 -4.68 7.86
CA ILE A 61 10.86 -3.79 6.92
C ILE A 61 11.36 -4.07 5.50
N ASP A 62 12.66 -4.28 5.32
CA ASP A 62 13.27 -4.61 4.04
C ASP A 62 12.72 -5.92 3.49
N LYS A 63 12.52 -6.92 4.36
CA LYS A 63 11.87 -8.19 3.99
C LYS A 63 10.42 -8.00 3.55
N LEU A 64 9.66 -7.11 4.19
CA LEU A 64 8.29 -6.78 3.76
C LEU A 64 8.28 -6.11 2.39
N ALA A 65 9.20 -5.17 2.14
CA ALA A 65 9.33 -4.49 0.86
C ALA A 65 9.71 -5.47 -0.27
N ALA A 66 10.66 -6.38 -0.03
CA ALA A 66 11.09 -7.39 -0.99
C ALA A 66 10.01 -8.44 -1.30
N GLY A 67 9.12 -8.72 -0.34
CA GLY A 67 8.02 -9.69 -0.49
C GLY A 67 6.70 -9.09 -0.99
N GLY A 68 6.65 -7.79 -1.27
CA GLY A 68 5.41 -7.07 -1.57
C GLY A 68 5.55 -6.09 -2.73
N VAL A 69 4.69 -5.07 -2.70
CA VAL A 69 4.74 -3.95 -3.65
C VAL A 69 5.31 -2.73 -2.94
N HIS A 70 6.34 -2.14 -3.55
CA HIS A 70 6.98 -0.92 -3.06
C HIS A 70 6.53 0.30 -3.87
N PHE A 71 6.15 1.36 -3.17
CA PHE A 71 5.76 2.65 -3.76
C PHE A 71 6.84 3.69 -3.46
N PRO A 72 7.81 3.94 -4.36
CA PRO A 72 8.91 4.87 -4.12
C PRO A 72 8.47 6.34 -4.05
N GLN A 73 7.23 6.65 -4.43
CA GLN A 73 6.65 7.99 -4.52
C GLN A 73 5.29 8.03 -3.80
N ALA A 74 5.25 7.57 -2.54
CA ALA A 74 4.08 7.64 -1.68
C ALA A 74 4.09 8.93 -0.84
N TYR A 75 3.10 9.80 -1.05
CA TYR A 75 3.01 11.09 -0.37
C TYR A 75 1.83 11.14 0.61
N VAL A 76 2.09 11.69 1.79
CA VAL A 76 1.04 12.05 2.75
C VAL A 76 0.31 13.31 2.31
N THR A 77 -0.95 13.47 2.73
CA THR A 77 -1.76 14.67 2.40
C THR A 77 -1.40 15.90 3.23
N ALA A 78 -0.58 15.76 4.27
CA ALA A 78 -0.02 16.82 5.08
C ALA A 78 1.27 16.40 5.76
N SER A 79 2.19 17.34 5.99
CA SER A 79 3.45 17.12 6.72
C SER A 79 3.31 17.27 8.25
N VAL A 80 2.09 17.15 8.79
CA VAL A 80 1.79 17.33 10.22
C VAL A 80 0.94 16.15 10.69
N CYS A 81 1.24 15.62 11.89
CA CYS A 81 0.70 14.36 12.39
C CYS A 81 -0.83 14.20 12.24
N GLY A 82 -1.62 15.07 12.86
CA GLY A 82 -3.08 14.96 12.88
C GLY A 82 -3.74 15.14 11.51
N PRO A 83 -3.37 16.19 10.74
CA PRO A 83 -3.73 16.33 9.34
C PRO A 83 -3.42 15.12 8.47
N SER A 84 -2.21 14.55 8.58
CA SER A 84 -1.79 13.37 7.81
C SER A 84 -2.62 12.14 8.15
N ARG A 85 -2.84 11.89 9.45
CA ARG A 85 -3.66 10.77 9.93
C ARG A 85 -5.12 10.93 9.51
N SER A 86 -5.62 12.17 9.53
CA SER A 86 -6.97 12.49 9.08
C SER A 86 -7.16 12.16 7.59
N GLY A 87 -6.17 12.49 6.75
CA GLY A 87 -6.17 12.09 5.34
C GLY A 87 -6.21 10.57 5.16
N LEU A 88 -5.34 9.85 5.89
CA LEU A 88 -5.29 8.39 5.84
C LEU A 88 -6.61 7.73 6.25
N MET A 89 -7.21 8.17 7.36
CA MET A 89 -8.40 7.51 7.91
C MET A 89 -9.69 7.85 7.16
N THR A 90 -9.76 9.01 6.52
CA THR A 90 -10.95 9.44 5.81
C THR A 90 -10.88 9.17 4.31
N GLY A 91 -9.68 9.01 3.74
CA GLY A 91 -9.47 9.02 2.29
C GLY A 91 -9.70 10.40 1.66
N VAL A 92 -9.77 11.46 2.46
CA VAL A 92 -10.16 12.80 2.04
C VAL A 92 -9.10 13.80 2.47
N ASN A 93 -8.73 14.73 1.59
CA ASN A 93 -7.82 15.82 1.97
C ASN A 93 -8.45 16.65 3.10
N GLN A 94 -7.74 16.71 4.22
CA GLN A 94 -8.20 17.29 5.48
C GLN A 94 -8.58 18.78 5.41
N GLN A 95 -8.11 19.51 4.39
CA GLN A 95 -8.52 20.89 4.13
C GLN A 95 -10.03 21.00 3.85
N ARG A 96 -10.67 19.95 3.35
CA ARG A 96 -12.12 19.93 3.08
C ARG A 96 -12.99 20.05 4.34
N PHE A 97 -12.43 19.77 5.51
CA PHE A 97 -13.13 19.86 6.79
C PHE A 97 -12.34 20.61 7.87
N GLY A 98 -11.35 21.42 7.48
CA GLY A 98 -10.75 22.41 8.36
C GLY A 98 -9.60 21.92 9.25
N VAL A 99 -9.08 20.71 9.07
CA VAL A 99 -7.98 20.19 9.89
C VAL A 99 -6.64 20.55 9.24
N TYR A 100 -6.08 21.71 9.61
CA TYR A 100 -4.87 22.28 8.99
C TYR A 100 -3.57 22.03 9.76
N GLY A 101 -3.67 21.67 11.05
CA GLY A 101 -2.53 21.52 11.95
C GLY A 101 -2.92 20.81 13.23
N ASN A 102 -1.95 20.60 14.12
CA ASN A 102 -2.20 20.06 15.47
C ASN A 102 -2.60 21.20 16.41
N PHE A 103 -3.81 21.70 16.24
CA PHE A 103 -4.41 22.74 17.10
C PHE A 103 -5.46 22.12 18.01
N GLU A 104 -5.74 22.78 19.12
CA GLU A 104 -6.91 22.46 19.94
C GLU A 104 -8.19 22.53 19.09
N ASN A 105 -9.10 21.58 19.30
CA ASN A 105 -10.37 21.46 18.57
C ASN A 105 -10.27 21.19 17.05
N ASN A 106 -9.10 20.83 16.51
CA ASN A 106 -9.01 20.30 15.14
C ASN A 106 -9.39 18.82 15.12
N HIS A 107 -10.61 18.53 14.72
CA HIS A 107 -11.14 17.17 14.69
C HIS A 107 -11.90 16.85 13.40
N ILE A 108 -11.82 15.59 12.99
CA ILE A 108 -12.60 15.08 11.85
C ILE A 108 -14.10 15.19 12.19
N PRO A 109 -14.95 15.81 11.32
CA PRO A 109 -16.38 15.86 11.55
C PRO A 109 -16.98 14.46 11.77
N ARG A 110 -17.97 14.34 12.66
CA ARG A 110 -18.63 13.06 12.92
C ARG A 110 -19.39 12.51 11.71
N SER A 111 -19.79 13.39 10.79
CA SER A 111 -20.40 13.02 9.51
C SER A 111 -19.41 12.44 8.50
N GLN A 112 -18.10 12.61 8.70
CA GLN A 112 -17.09 12.02 7.84
C GLN A 112 -16.82 10.58 8.30
N PRO A 113 -17.11 9.56 7.48
CA PRO A 113 -16.81 8.17 7.81
C PRO A 113 -15.31 7.92 7.81
N LEU A 114 -14.88 7.07 8.75
CA LEU A 114 -13.51 6.54 8.78
C LEU A 114 -13.46 5.19 8.07
N VAL A 115 -12.30 4.85 7.50
CA VAL A 115 -12.06 3.53 6.86
C VAL A 115 -12.39 2.38 7.79
N MET A 116 -12.13 2.53 9.09
CA MET A 116 -12.41 1.52 10.11
C MET A 116 -13.91 1.31 10.35
N GLU A 117 -14.70 2.38 10.23
CA GLU A 117 -16.18 2.31 10.34
C GLU A 117 -16.73 1.62 9.08
N MET A 118 -16.26 2.02 7.89
CA MET A 118 -16.64 1.38 6.62
C MET A 118 -16.27 -0.11 6.57
N MET A 119 -15.10 -0.49 7.10
CA MET A 119 -14.68 -1.89 7.19
C MET A 119 -15.57 -2.69 8.15
N LYS A 120 -15.97 -2.08 9.28
CA LYS A 120 -16.88 -2.71 10.24
C LYS A 120 -18.24 -3.02 9.62
N ASP A 121 -18.76 -2.11 8.79
CA ASP A 121 -20.04 -2.29 8.08
C ASP A 121 -20.03 -3.49 7.12
N ILE A 122 -18.86 -3.92 6.64
CA ILE A 122 -18.69 -5.11 5.77
C ILE A 122 -18.18 -6.35 6.54
N GLY A 123 -18.32 -6.37 7.86
CA GLY A 123 -18.09 -7.57 8.69
C GLY A 123 -16.68 -7.70 9.27
N TYR A 124 -15.80 -6.71 9.12
CA TYR A 124 -14.51 -6.72 9.80
C TYR A 124 -14.65 -6.39 11.29
N THR A 125 -13.86 -7.07 12.12
CA THR A 125 -13.51 -6.54 13.45
C THR A 125 -12.39 -5.53 13.27
N THR A 126 -12.59 -4.29 13.73
CA THR A 126 -11.62 -3.21 13.61
C THR A 126 -11.08 -2.78 14.97
N GLY A 127 -9.82 -2.34 14.99
CA GLY A 127 -9.14 -1.89 16.21
C GLY A 127 -7.85 -1.14 15.87
N VAL A 128 -7.39 -0.33 16.82
CA VAL A 128 -6.17 0.47 16.72
C VAL A 128 -5.30 0.22 17.94
N VAL A 129 -3.99 0.16 17.74
CA VAL A 129 -3.00 0.15 18.80
C VAL A 129 -1.96 1.23 18.47
N GLY A 130 -1.74 2.16 19.39
CA GLY A 130 -0.75 3.23 19.24
C GLY A 130 -1.35 4.63 19.22
N LYS A 131 -0.85 5.49 18.32
CA LYS A 131 -1.13 6.94 18.27
C LYS A 131 -2.36 7.25 17.39
N TRP A 132 -3.34 7.96 17.93
CA TRP A 132 -4.52 8.44 17.21
C TRP A 132 -4.36 9.83 16.60
N HIS A 133 -4.27 10.87 17.45
CA HIS A 133 -3.99 12.27 17.07
C HIS A 133 -4.95 12.89 16.04
N MET A 134 -6.24 12.54 16.03
CA MET A 134 -7.27 13.11 15.12
C MET A 134 -8.49 13.74 15.82
N GLY A 135 -8.34 14.14 17.09
CA GLY A 135 -9.38 14.79 17.89
C GLY A 135 -9.33 14.41 19.37
N GLU A 136 -10.09 15.13 20.19
CA GLU A 136 -10.19 14.99 21.66
C GLU A 136 -11.34 14.03 22.09
N PRO A 137 -11.40 13.58 23.37
CA PRO A 137 -12.03 12.32 23.80
C PRO A 137 -13.56 12.40 23.96
N THR A 138 -14.30 12.76 22.90
CA THR A 138 -15.78 12.77 22.91
C THR A 138 -16.43 11.59 22.18
N GLY A 139 -15.75 10.44 22.13
CA GLY A 139 -16.40 9.14 21.89
C GLY A 139 -16.23 8.48 20.51
N ARG A 140 -15.31 8.97 19.66
CA ARG A 140 -14.59 8.04 18.78
C ARG A 140 -13.44 7.45 19.61
N PRO A 141 -13.19 6.12 19.56
CA PRO A 141 -11.97 5.58 20.12
C PRO A 141 -10.77 6.37 19.57
N ASN A 142 -9.79 6.61 20.44
CA ASN A 142 -8.41 6.62 19.98
C ASN A 142 -8.07 5.22 19.44
#